data_AF-A0A1V3XAX6-F1
#
_entry.id   AF-A0A1V3XAX6-F1
#
_cell.length_a   1.000
_cell.length_b   1.000
_cell.length_c   1.000
_cell.angle_alpha   90.00
_cell.angle_beta   90.00
_cell.angle_gamma   90.00
#
_symmetry.space_group_name_H-M   'P 1'
#
loop_
_entity.id
_entity.type
_entity.pdbx_description
1 polymer ?
#
loop_
_entity_poly.entity_id
_entity_poly.type
_entity_poly.pdbx_seq_one_letter_code
_entity_poly.pdbx_strand_id
1 'polypeptide(L)'
;MIRRFCRQLPGWVDQATRERAEAQLARQGGQVRPEQLSGLAATIADCLNPDGTYRDEDRARRRALMLGSQQADGMSELRALITPSGAPPWKRCWPSWPPGHVQPRIRNPGVDGSPSQAAIDTDTRSAAQRSHDGLLAGLRALLASGELGQHNGLPATIIVTTTLAELEAAAGQGLTGGGTLLPMSDVIRLARHARHYLAVFDGGKALALYHSKRLAAPGSESIHHVIPYAQSPSTDVNRLTFACGGHHPLADKGWSTRKNTHGDTEWTPHPTSTRLDQRPTRTNMHHPEKLLHADEDDEHDT
;
A
#
# COMPACT_ATOMS: atom_id res chain seq x y z
N MET A 1 -6.08 15.92 -28.64
CA MET A 1 -5.25 17.14 -28.70
C MET A 1 -6.04 18.38 -28.27
N ILE A 2 -7.15 18.72 -28.94
CA ILE A 2 -7.96 19.93 -28.67
C ILE A 2 -8.36 20.07 -27.19
N ARG A 3 -8.86 18.99 -26.57
CA ARG A 3 -9.16 18.96 -25.13
C ARG A 3 -7.99 19.36 -24.21
N ARG A 4 -6.75 19.02 -24.60
CA ARG A 4 -5.53 19.40 -23.87
C ARG A 4 -5.24 20.89 -24.05
N PHE A 5 -5.41 21.43 -25.26
CA PHE A 5 -5.32 22.86 -25.55
C PHE A 5 -6.32 23.65 -24.69
N CYS A 6 -7.61 23.29 -24.68
CA CYS A 6 -8.61 24.05 -23.89
C CYS A 6 -8.30 24.02 -22.39
N ARG A 7 -7.76 22.91 -21.87
CA ARG A 7 -7.32 22.78 -20.47
C ARG A 7 -6.09 23.63 -20.12
N GLN A 8 -5.24 23.97 -21.09
CA GLN A 8 -3.99 24.69 -20.83
C GLN A 8 -4.17 26.21 -20.77
N LEU A 9 -5.24 26.74 -21.40
CA LEU A 9 -5.48 28.18 -21.47
C LEU A 9 -5.75 28.80 -20.08
N PRO A 10 -5.17 29.97 -19.77
CA PRO A 10 -5.41 30.69 -18.52
C PRO A 10 -6.88 31.05 -18.31
N GLY A 11 -7.33 31.06 -17.06
CA GLY A 11 -8.74 31.29 -16.70
C GLY A 11 -9.27 32.67 -17.08
N TRP A 12 -8.37 33.64 -17.32
CA TRP A 12 -8.74 34.98 -17.78
C TRP A 12 -9.10 35.05 -19.27
N VAL A 13 -8.76 34.02 -20.07
CA VAL A 13 -9.24 33.91 -21.45
C VAL A 13 -10.72 33.58 -21.40
N ASP A 14 -11.55 34.48 -21.95
CA ASP A 14 -13.01 34.36 -21.92
C ASP A 14 -13.53 33.14 -22.72
N GLN A 15 -14.74 32.70 -22.39
CA GLN A 15 -15.34 31.50 -22.96
C GLN A 15 -15.57 31.62 -24.48
N ALA A 16 -15.99 32.79 -24.98
CA ALA A 16 -16.24 32.96 -26.41
C ALA A 16 -14.93 32.88 -27.22
N THR A 17 -13.82 33.39 -26.69
CA THR A 17 -12.49 33.24 -27.29
C THR A 17 -12.02 31.78 -27.26
N ARG A 18 -12.26 31.05 -26.17
CA ARG A 18 -11.95 29.61 -26.08
C ARG A 18 -12.71 28.81 -27.13
N GLU A 19 -14.01 29.04 -27.27
CA GLU A 19 -14.86 28.36 -28.25
C GLU A 19 -14.44 28.65 -29.70
N ARG A 20 -14.09 29.90 -30.00
CA ARG A 20 -13.56 30.26 -31.33
C ARG A 20 -12.25 29.53 -31.64
N ALA A 21 -11.32 29.48 -30.70
CA ALA A 21 -10.06 28.77 -30.86
C ALA A 21 -10.27 27.25 -31.02
N GLU A 22 -11.16 26.66 -30.22
CA GLU A 22 -11.54 25.25 -30.33
C GLU A 22 -12.19 24.94 -31.69
N ALA A 23 -13.13 25.77 -32.16
CA ALA A 23 -13.77 25.60 -33.47
C ALA A 23 -12.77 25.76 -34.63
N GLN A 24 -11.79 26.65 -34.51
CA GLN A 24 -10.70 26.78 -35.49
C GLN A 24 -9.84 25.50 -35.52
N LEU A 25 -9.43 24.99 -34.37
CA LEU A 25 -8.66 23.75 -34.28
C LEU A 25 -9.45 22.53 -34.77
N ALA A 26 -10.75 22.47 -34.48
CA ALA A 26 -11.61 21.39 -34.94
C ALA A 26 -11.74 21.38 -36.48
N ARG A 27 -11.94 22.57 -37.09
CA ARG A 27 -11.99 22.71 -38.56
C ARG A 27 -10.68 22.30 -39.22
N GLN A 28 -9.55 22.77 -38.68
CA GLN A 28 -8.24 22.44 -39.23
C GLN A 28 -7.85 20.98 -38.97
N GLY A 29 -8.36 20.36 -37.91
CA GLY A 29 -8.06 18.98 -37.56
C GLY A 29 -8.52 17.94 -38.59
N GLY A 30 -9.49 18.28 -39.44
CA GLY A 30 -9.85 17.44 -40.60
C GLY A 30 -8.98 17.63 -41.83
N GLN A 31 -8.08 18.62 -41.83
CA GLN A 31 -7.33 19.07 -43.02
C GLN A 31 -5.81 18.89 -42.88
N VAL A 32 -5.29 18.86 -41.65
CA VAL A 32 -3.84 18.79 -41.40
C VAL A 32 -3.45 17.58 -40.56
N ARG A 33 -2.17 17.21 -40.60
CA ARG A 33 -1.62 16.12 -39.78
C ARG A 33 -1.61 16.48 -38.28
N PRO A 34 -1.63 15.48 -37.38
CA PRO A 34 -1.63 15.72 -35.93
C PRO A 34 -0.49 16.61 -35.43
N GLU A 35 0.70 16.52 -36.04
CA GLU A 35 1.86 17.33 -35.69
C GLU A 35 1.65 18.79 -36.08
N GLN A 36 1.13 19.03 -37.29
CA GLN A 36 0.80 20.36 -37.79
C GLN A 36 -0.31 21.00 -36.96
N LEU A 37 -1.33 20.22 -36.60
CA LEU A 37 -2.42 20.67 -35.74
C LEU A 37 -1.92 21.04 -34.34
N SER A 38 -0.97 20.27 -33.81
CA SER A 38 -0.34 20.55 -32.52
C SER A 38 0.49 21.84 -32.58
N GLY A 39 1.22 22.07 -33.69
CA GLY A 39 1.91 23.32 -33.96
C GLY A 39 0.97 24.52 -33.99
N LEU A 40 -0.15 24.41 -34.72
CA LEU A 40 -1.18 25.45 -34.76
C LEU A 40 -1.76 25.73 -33.37
N ALA A 41 -2.06 24.69 -32.59
CA ALA A 41 -2.57 24.85 -31.23
C ALA A 41 -1.57 25.55 -30.30
N ALA A 42 -0.27 25.30 -30.48
CA ALA A 42 0.78 26.03 -29.76
C ALA A 42 0.79 27.50 -30.17
N THR A 43 0.79 27.81 -31.47
CA THR A 43 0.75 29.20 -31.97
C THR A 43 -0.47 29.96 -31.46
N ILE A 44 -1.67 29.35 -31.49
CA ILE A 44 -2.88 29.99 -30.96
C ILE A 44 -2.73 30.21 -29.45
N ALA A 45 -2.18 29.26 -28.70
CA ALA A 45 -1.97 29.41 -27.26
C ALA A 45 -1.01 30.56 -26.94
N ASP A 46 0.06 30.71 -27.72
CA ASP A 46 1.04 31.79 -27.57
C ASP A 46 0.40 33.14 -27.94
N CYS A 47 -0.42 33.23 -28.98
CA CYS A 47 -1.18 34.44 -29.28
C CYS A 47 -2.19 34.81 -28.17
N LEU A 48 -2.79 33.81 -27.53
CA LEU A 48 -3.74 34.02 -26.44
C LEU A 48 -3.07 34.28 -25.09
N ASN A 49 -1.80 33.93 -24.90
CA ASN A 49 -1.03 34.18 -23.68
C ASN A 49 0.43 34.49 -24.02
N PRO A 50 0.70 35.64 -24.66
CA PRO A 50 2.03 35.97 -25.18
C PRO A 50 3.08 36.09 -24.07
N ASP A 51 2.68 36.56 -22.90
CA ASP A 51 3.56 36.74 -21.75
C ASP A 51 3.76 35.45 -20.94
N GLY A 52 3.06 34.36 -21.29
CA GLY A 52 3.13 33.10 -20.55
C GLY A 52 2.67 33.23 -19.10
N THR A 53 1.77 34.16 -18.79
CA THR A 53 1.31 34.41 -17.42
C THR A 53 0.26 33.39 -17.01
N TYR A 54 0.40 32.85 -15.80
CA TYR A 54 -0.53 31.88 -15.23
C TYR A 54 -0.82 32.24 -13.78
N ARG A 55 -2.09 32.19 -13.39
CA ARG A 55 -2.55 32.34 -12.00
C ARG A 55 -2.46 31.01 -11.27
N ASP A 56 -2.53 31.05 -9.95
CA ASP A 56 -2.49 29.84 -9.13
C ASP A 56 -3.68 28.92 -9.38
N GLU A 57 -4.85 29.47 -9.70
CA GLU A 57 -6.02 28.73 -10.14
C GLU A 57 -5.76 27.93 -11.42
N ASP A 58 -4.99 28.47 -12.37
CA ASP A 58 -4.63 27.78 -13.62
C ASP A 58 -3.74 26.57 -13.34
N ARG A 59 -2.74 26.76 -12.46
CA ARG A 59 -1.86 25.68 -12.01
C ARG A 59 -2.64 24.63 -11.21
N ALA A 60 -3.57 25.08 -10.37
CA ALA A 60 -4.44 24.21 -9.59
C ALA A 60 -5.28 23.31 -10.51
N ARG A 61 -5.92 23.84 -11.56
CA ARG A 61 -6.71 23.02 -12.51
C ARG A 61 -5.88 22.02 -13.30
N ARG A 62 -4.59 22.28 -13.47
CA ARG A 62 -3.67 21.44 -14.26
C ARG A 62 -2.95 20.37 -13.44
N ARG A 63 -2.77 20.57 -12.13
CA ARG A 63 -2.03 19.63 -11.28
C ARG A 63 -2.69 18.25 -11.32
N ALA A 64 -1.90 17.20 -11.54
CA ALA A 64 -2.41 15.84 -11.65
C ALA A 64 -1.32 14.82 -11.29
N LEU A 65 -1.75 13.69 -10.72
CA LEU A 65 -0.95 12.49 -10.54
C LEU A 65 -1.82 11.31 -10.98
N MET A 66 -1.36 10.54 -11.94
CA MET A 66 -2.11 9.45 -12.56
C MET A 66 -1.24 8.20 -12.59
N LEU A 67 -1.78 7.08 -12.11
CA LEU A 67 -1.20 5.76 -12.30
C LEU A 67 -1.93 5.08 -13.48
N GLY A 68 -1.18 4.69 -14.49
CA GLY A 68 -1.70 3.97 -15.66
C GLY A 68 -2.05 2.52 -15.33
N SER A 69 -2.74 1.87 -16.27
CA SER A 69 -3.02 0.43 -16.19
C SER A 69 -1.72 -0.38 -16.14
N GLN A 70 -1.78 -1.53 -15.48
CA GLN A 70 -0.69 -2.49 -15.45
C GLN A 70 -0.42 -3.04 -16.85
N GLN A 71 0.86 -3.08 -17.23
CA GLN A 71 1.34 -3.63 -18.49
C GLN A 71 1.61 -5.14 -18.37
N ALA A 72 1.89 -5.80 -19.49
CA ALA A 72 2.08 -7.25 -19.55
C ALA A 72 3.30 -7.76 -18.73
N ASP A 73 4.28 -6.89 -18.49
CA ASP A 73 5.45 -7.16 -17.64
C ASP A 73 5.18 -6.91 -16.15
N GLY A 74 3.96 -6.49 -15.79
CA GLY A 74 3.57 -6.13 -14.43
C GLY A 74 3.87 -4.68 -14.04
N MET A 75 4.52 -3.89 -14.91
CA MET A 75 4.86 -2.49 -14.64
C MET A 75 3.64 -1.58 -14.83
N SER A 76 3.58 -0.49 -14.07
CA SER A 76 2.55 0.55 -14.22
C SER A 76 3.22 1.92 -14.39
N GLU A 77 2.74 2.70 -15.36
CA GLU A 77 3.32 4.02 -15.62
C GLU A 77 2.74 5.08 -14.67
N LEU A 78 3.59 5.81 -13.96
CA LEU A 78 3.19 6.96 -13.16
C LEU A 78 3.43 8.25 -13.94
N ARG A 79 2.38 9.03 -14.20
CA ARG A 79 2.44 10.33 -14.88
C ARG A 79 2.02 11.44 -13.94
N ALA A 80 2.80 12.52 -13.88
CA ALA A 80 2.53 13.64 -13.00
C ALA A 80 2.73 14.99 -13.70
N LEU A 81 1.86 15.95 -13.36
CA LEU A 81 2.08 17.37 -13.57
C LEU A 81 1.98 18.05 -12.21
N ILE A 82 3.12 18.44 -11.65
CA ILE A 82 3.22 18.97 -10.29
C ILE A 82 3.22 20.49 -10.29
N THR A 83 2.78 21.09 -9.19
CA THR A 83 2.81 22.55 -8.99
C THR A 83 4.27 23.04 -8.87
N PRO A 84 4.52 24.35 -9.06
CA PRO A 84 5.84 24.93 -8.81
C PRO A 84 6.34 24.66 -7.39
N SER A 85 5.45 24.70 -6.38
CA SER A 85 5.77 24.35 -4.99
C SER A 85 5.98 22.84 -4.76
N GLY A 86 5.42 21.99 -5.61
CA GLY A 86 5.60 20.54 -5.55
C GLY A 86 6.93 20.07 -6.12
N ALA A 87 7.55 20.82 -7.05
CA ALA A 87 8.81 20.41 -7.68
C ALA A 87 10.06 20.38 -6.76
N PRO A 88 10.27 21.35 -5.84
CA PRO A 88 11.43 21.34 -4.97
C PRO A 88 11.58 20.08 -4.10
N PRO A 89 10.53 19.53 -3.45
CA PRO A 89 10.61 18.24 -2.76
C PRO A 89 11.17 17.11 -3.62
N TRP A 90 10.67 16.93 -4.85
CA TRP A 90 11.18 15.91 -5.79
C TRP A 90 12.67 16.12 -6.09
N LYS A 91 13.05 17.37 -6.41
CA LYS A 91 14.44 17.73 -6.69
C LYS A 91 15.36 17.55 -5.49
N ARG A 92 14.83 17.65 -4.26
CA ARG A 92 15.58 17.43 -3.02
C ARG A 92 15.73 15.96 -2.68
N CYS A 93 14.72 15.14 -2.94
CA CYS A 93 14.76 13.70 -2.65
C CYS A 93 15.67 12.93 -3.62
N TRP A 94 15.70 13.24 -4.92
CA TRP A 94 16.52 12.47 -5.86
C TRP A 94 18.01 12.39 -5.51
N PRO A 95 18.69 13.48 -5.12
CA PRO A 95 20.09 13.41 -4.67
C PRO A 95 20.28 12.63 -3.37
N SER A 96 19.24 12.48 -2.54
CA SER A 96 19.31 11.74 -1.27
C SER A 96 19.31 10.22 -1.43
N TRP A 97 19.23 9.72 -2.69
CA TRP A 97 19.35 8.30 -3.03
C TRP A 97 20.58 8.06 -3.93
N PRO A 98 21.80 8.28 -3.41
CA PRO A 98 23.02 8.01 -4.16
C PRO A 98 23.25 6.50 -4.34
N PRO A 99 24.25 6.09 -5.13
CA PRO A 99 24.61 4.68 -5.27
C PRO A 99 24.75 3.97 -3.92
N GLY A 100 24.30 2.73 -3.86
CA GLY A 100 24.34 1.89 -2.66
C GLY A 100 23.14 2.03 -1.71
N HIS A 101 22.35 3.11 -1.80
CA HIS A 101 21.13 3.29 -0.97
C HIS A 101 19.93 2.49 -1.48
N VAL A 102 19.03 2.11 -0.56
CA VAL A 102 17.70 1.52 -0.86
C VAL A 102 17.79 0.39 -1.90
N GLN A 103 18.61 -0.62 -1.64
CA GLN A 103 18.82 -1.73 -2.59
C GLN A 103 17.70 -2.78 -2.48
N PRO A 104 16.90 -3.03 -3.54
CA PRO A 104 15.76 -3.95 -3.46
C PRO A 104 16.12 -5.40 -3.12
N ARG A 105 17.37 -5.79 -3.39
CA ARG A 105 17.91 -7.14 -3.15
C ARG A 105 18.33 -7.36 -1.69
N ILE A 106 18.53 -6.31 -0.91
CA ILE A 106 18.94 -6.40 0.49
C ILE A 106 17.71 -6.68 1.37
N ARG A 107 17.87 -7.53 2.39
CA ARG A 107 16.76 -7.98 3.25
C ARG A 107 16.04 -6.83 3.96
N ASN A 108 16.81 -5.82 4.37
CA ASN A 108 16.32 -4.59 4.98
C ASN A 108 17.06 -3.41 4.32
N PRO A 109 16.58 -2.88 3.19
CA PRO A 109 17.22 -1.74 2.55
C PRO A 109 17.10 -0.55 3.48
N GLY A 110 18.21 -0.19 4.14
CA GLY A 110 18.27 0.99 4.99
C GLY A 110 17.88 2.23 4.18
N VAL A 111 16.84 2.92 4.65
CA VAL A 111 16.55 4.30 4.23
C VAL A 111 17.48 5.26 4.99
N ASP A 112 17.91 4.84 6.18
CA ASP A 112 18.78 5.60 7.08
C ASP A 112 20.24 5.11 7.03
N GLY A 113 21.17 6.05 7.16
CA GLY A 113 22.62 5.81 7.22
C GLY A 113 23.34 5.84 5.87
N SER A 114 24.65 6.10 5.89
CA SER A 114 25.49 6.10 4.67
C SER A 114 25.70 4.66 4.17
N PRO A 115 25.68 4.42 2.84
CA PRO A 115 25.89 3.09 2.29
C PRO A 115 27.37 2.70 2.44
N SER A 116 27.66 1.41 2.50
CA SER A 116 29.05 0.94 2.52
C SER A 116 29.74 1.21 1.19
N GLN A 117 31.07 1.37 1.20
CA GLN A 117 31.83 1.60 -0.04
C GLN A 117 31.62 0.47 -1.07
N ALA A 118 31.61 -0.79 -0.61
CA ALA A 118 31.32 -1.93 -1.48
C ALA A 118 29.92 -1.85 -2.13
N ALA A 119 28.92 -1.35 -1.39
CA ALA A 119 27.58 -1.13 -1.92
C ALA A 119 27.53 -0.01 -2.96
N ILE A 120 28.35 1.03 -2.81
CA ILE A 120 28.50 2.10 -3.80
C ILE A 120 29.15 1.54 -5.08
N ASP A 121 30.27 0.83 -4.93
CA ASP A 121 31.10 0.38 -6.05
C ASP A 121 30.39 -0.68 -6.92
N THR A 122 29.52 -1.49 -6.31
CA THR A 122 28.77 -2.56 -6.99
C THR A 122 27.38 -2.13 -7.49
N ASP A 123 26.94 -0.90 -7.20
CA ASP A 123 25.61 -0.44 -7.62
C ASP A 123 25.59 -0.05 -9.11
N THR A 124 25.04 -0.95 -9.92
CA THR A 124 24.91 -0.76 -11.37
C THR A 124 23.61 -0.05 -11.78
N ARG A 125 22.77 0.41 -10.85
CA ARG A 125 21.48 1.04 -11.18
C ARG A 125 21.68 2.42 -11.79
N SER A 126 20.76 2.82 -12.66
CA SER A 126 20.68 4.20 -13.13
C SER A 126 20.15 5.15 -12.05
N ALA A 127 20.36 6.46 -12.22
CA ALA A 127 19.80 7.46 -11.32
C ALA A 127 18.25 7.40 -11.27
N ALA A 128 17.61 7.09 -12.40
CA ALA A 128 16.16 6.92 -12.48
C ALA A 128 15.68 5.68 -11.71
N GLN A 129 16.40 4.56 -11.79
CA GLN A 129 16.09 3.35 -11.03
C GLN A 129 16.24 3.57 -9.52
N ARG A 130 17.32 4.24 -9.08
CA ARG A 130 17.49 4.61 -7.65
C ARG A 130 16.38 5.55 -7.18
N SER A 131 15.96 6.48 -8.03
CA SER A 131 14.85 7.38 -7.76
C SER A 131 13.52 6.66 -7.61
N HIS A 132 13.27 5.65 -8.45
CA HIS A 132 12.12 4.76 -8.32
C HIS A 132 12.15 4.00 -6.98
N ASP A 133 13.28 3.36 -6.67
CA ASP A 133 13.42 2.55 -5.45
C ASP A 133 13.26 3.39 -4.18
N GLY A 134 13.85 4.59 -4.16
CA GLY A 134 13.72 5.55 -3.08
C GLY A 134 12.28 6.07 -2.90
N LEU A 135 11.59 6.41 -3.98
CA LEU A 135 10.18 6.79 -3.93
C LEU A 135 9.30 5.65 -3.39
N LEU A 136 9.52 4.42 -3.87
CA LEU A 136 8.79 3.24 -3.42
C LEU A 136 9.03 2.96 -1.93
N ALA A 137 10.28 3.11 -1.45
CA ALA A 137 10.60 2.98 -0.03
C ALA A 137 9.90 4.05 0.82
N GLY A 138 9.88 5.31 0.36
CA GLY A 138 9.15 6.39 1.02
C GLY A 138 7.64 6.14 1.12
N LEU A 139 7.02 5.65 0.03
CA LEU A 139 5.59 5.29 0.03
C LEU A 139 5.29 4.11 0.97
N ARG A 140 6.19 3.12 1.05
CA ARG A 140 6.05 2.01 2.01
C ARG A 140 6.20 2.49 3.46
N ALA A 141 7.15 3.39 3.74
CA ALA A 141 7.32 3.98 5.06
C ALA A 141 6.07 4.78 5.47
N LEU A 142 5.49 5.54 4.54
CA LEU A 142 4.24 6.28 4.76
C LEU A 142 3.03 5.35 5.00
N LEU A 143 2.93 4.24 4.27
CA LEU A 143 1.91 3.21 4.55
C LEU A 143 2.11 2.57 5.93
N ALA A 144 3.38 2.30 6.30
CA ALA A 144 3.72 1.67 7.57
C ALA A 144 3.57 2.61 8.78
N SER A 145 3.62 3.94 8.59
CA SER A 145 3.46 4.90 9.69
C SER A 145 2.06 4.86 10.31
N GLY A 146 1.05 4.41 9.56
CA GLY A 146 -0.35 4.39 10.01
C GLY A 146 -1.00 5.78 10.08
N GLU A 147 -0.29 6.83 9.66
CA GLU A 147 -0.77 8.22 9.66
C GLU A 147 -1.57 8.57 8.40
N LEU A 148 -1.64 7.64 7.43
CA LEU A 148 -2.54 7.78 6.30
C LEU A 148 -3.99 7.72 6.76
N GLY A 149 -4.82 8.55 6.13
CA GLY A 149 -6.26 8.55 6.37
C GLY A 149 -6.92 7.19 6.14
N GLN A 150 -8.14 7.04 6.63
CA GLN A 150 -8.92 5.81 6.46
C GLN A 150 -9.60 5.77 5.08
N HIS A 151 -9.65 4.58 4.50
CA HIS A 151 -10.47 4.29 3.33
C HIS A 151 -11.53 3.25 3.73
N ASN A 152 -12.81 3.61 3.62
CA ASN A 152 -13.93 2.80 4.12
C ASN A 152 -13.80 2.36 5.59
N GLY A 153 -13.26 3.24 6.44
CA GLY A 153 -13.07 2.96 7.88
C GLY A 153 -11.88 2.05 8.22
N LEU A 154 -11.13 1.58 7.22
CA LEU A 154 -9.90 0.81 7.41
C LEU A 154 -8.67 1.70 7.17
N PRO A 155 -7.58 1.54 7.93
CA PRO A 155 -6.29 2.12 7.58
C PRO A 155 -5.90 1.72 6.15
N ALA A 156 -5.18 2.57 5.43
CA ALA A 156 -4.67 2.26 4.09
C ALA A 156 -3.85 0.94 4.13
N THR A 157 -4.46 -0.15 3.67
CA THR A 157 -3.92 -1.52 3.78
C THR A 157 -3.90 -2.17 2.41
N ILE A 158 -2.78 -2.84 2.09
CA ILE A 158 -2.67 -3.65 0.88
C ILE A 158 -3.15 -5.07 1.22
N ILE A 159 -4.27 -5.48 0.62
CA ILE A 159 -4.75 -6.86 0.68
C ILE A 159 -4.25 -7.57 -0.58
N VAL A 160 -3.65 -8.74 -0.40
CA VAL A 160 -3.20 -9.61 -1.50
C VAL A 160 -3.83 -10.98 -1.33
N THR A 161 -4.41 -11.50 -2.41
CA THR A 161 -5.02 -12.83 -2.49
C THR A 161 -4.20 -13.70 -3.42
N THR A 162 -3.88 -14.91 -2.99
CA THR A 162 -3.21 -15.95 -3.77
C THR A 162 -3.61 -17.31 -3.21
N THR A 163 -3.24 -18.41 -3.86
CA THR A 163 -3.48 -19.75 -3.31
C THR A 163 -2.37 -20.16 -2.35
N LEU A 164 -2.68 -21.06 -1.41
CA LEU A 164 -1.67 -21.62 -0.51
C LEU A 164 -0.57 -22.34 -1.32
N ALA A 165 -0.95 -23.11 -2.34
CA ALA A 165 -0.02 -23.84 -3.20
C ALA A 165 0.96 -22.92 -3.93
N GLU A 166 0.50 -21.80 -4.49
CA GLU A 166 1.37 -20.79 -5.11
C GLU A 166 2.34 -20.16 -4.10
N LEU A 167 1.83 -19.84 -2.90
CA LEU A 167 2.65 -19.26 -1.84
C LEU A 167 3.73 -20.23 -1.34
N GLU A 168 3.39 -21.50 -1.12
CA GLU A 168 4.31 -22.57 -0.70
C GLU A 168 5.36 -22.87 -1.77
N ALA A 169 4.96 -22.89 -3.05
CA ALA A 169 5.88 -23.07 -4.17
C ALA A 169 6.76 -21.84 -4.44
N ALA A 170 6.48 -20.70 -3.79
CA ALA A 170 7.07 -19.40 -4.10
C ALA A 170 6.97 -19.03 -5.60
N ALA A 171 5.89 -19.49 -6.25
CA ALA A 171 5.66 -19.38 -7.69
C ALA A 171 4.22 -18.93 -7.96
N GLY A 172 3.97 -18.36 -9.13
CA GLY A 172 2.66 -17.78 -9.47
C GLY A 172 2.54 -16.30 -9.08
N GLN A 173 1.32 -15.84 -8.86
CA GLN A 173 1.00 -14.42 -8.69
C GLN A 173 0.02 -14.20 -7.52
N GLY A 174 0.09 -13.02 -6.91
CA GLY A 174 -0.91 -12.51 -5.98
C GLY A 174 -1.73 -11.39 -6.61
N LEU A 175 -3.05 -11.40 -6.40
CA LEU A 175 -3.96 -10.33 -6.82
C LEU A 175 -4.19 -9.36 -5.67
N THR A 176 -3.92 -8.07 -5.86
CA THR A 176 -4.25 -7.06 -4.86
C THR A 176 -5.74 -6.72 -4.87
N GLY A 177 -6.28 -6.23 -3.75
CA GLY A 177 -7.64 -5.69 -3.69
C GLY A 177 -7.89 -4.51 -4.64
N GLY A 178 -6.81 -3.86 -5.13
CA GLY A 178 -6.86 -2.83 -6.17
C GLY A 178 -6.80 -3.37 -7.61
N GLY A 179 -6.78 -4.69 -7.80
CA GLY A 179 -6.77 -5.33 -9.12
C GLY A 179 -5.38 -5.47 -9.77
N THR A 180 -4.29 -5.22 -9.03
CA THR A 180 -2.91 -5.38 -9.53
C THR A 180 -2.44 -6.81 -9.34
N LEU A 181 -1.85 -7.41 -10.37
CA LEU A 181 -1.16 -8.71 -10.23
C LEU A 181 0.29 -8.49 -9.78
N LEU A 182 0.71 -9.22 -8.76
CA LEU A 182 2.05 -9.15 -8.20
C LEU A 182 2.76 -10.49 -8.43
N PRO A 183 4.00 -10.49 -8.95
CA PRO A 183 4.85 -11.67 -8.88
C PRO A 183 4.99 -12.17 -7.44
N MET A 184 5.06 -13.49 -7.23
CA MET A 184 5.15 -14.05 -5.87
C MET A 184 6.37 -13.50 -5.08
N SER A 185 7.46 -13.16 -5.77
CA SER A 185 8.62 -12.51 -5.15
C SER A 185 8.30 -11.13 -4.55
N ASP A 186 7.38 -10.37 -5.16
CA ASP A 186 6.91 -9.09 -4.66
C ASP A 186 5.91 -9.27 -3.53
N VAL A 187 5.03 -10.28 -3.61
CA VAL A 187 4.12 -10.67 -2.52
C VAL A 187 4.92 -10.98 -1.26
N ILE A 188 5.92 -11.86 -1.35
CA ILE A 188 6.80 -12.23 -0.23
C ILE A 188 7.57 -11.00 0.29
N ARG A 189 8.04 -10.12 -0.60
CA ARG A 189 8.77 -8.90 -0.20
C ARG A 189 7.88 -7.92 0.56
N LEU A 190 6.63 -7.73 0.12
CA LEU A 190 5.65 -6.91 0.83
C LEU A 190 5.29 -7.54 2.18
N ALA A 191 5.08 -8.86 2.19
CA ALA A 191 4.72 -9.60 3.37
C ALA A 191 5.79 -9.43 4.47
N ARG A 192 7.09 -9.45 4.15
CA ARG A 192 8.20 -9.33 5.12
C ARG A 192 8.05 -8.20 6.16
N HIS A 193 7.43 -7.08 5.78
CA HIS A 193 7.27 -5.90 6.63
C HIS A 193 5.82 -5.67 7.09
N ALA A 194 4.91 -6.62 6.82
CA ALA A 194 3.50 -6.51 7.14
C ALA A 194 3.17 -7.13 8.50
N ARG A 195 2.11 -6.62 9.15
CA ARG A 195 1.42 -7.37 10.20
C ARG A 195 0.61 -8.45 9.51
N HIS A 196 1.14 -9.67 9.51
CA HIS A 196 0.51 -10.78 8.81
C HIS A 196 -0.79 -11.20 9.50
N TYR A 197 -1.87 -11.13 8.72
CA TYR A 197 -3.10 -11.88 8.97
C TYR A 197 -3.25 -12.87 7.81
N LEU A 198 -3.25 -14.17 8.12
CA LEU A 198 -3.50 -15.21 7.11
C LEU A 198 -4.96 -15.61 7.23
N ALA A 199 -5.75 -15.23 6.23
CA ALA A 199 -7.12 -15.69 6.07
C ALA A 199 -7.14 -16.81 5.04
N VAL A 200 -7.50 -18.03 5.47
CA VAL A 200 -7.61 -19.20 4.59
C VAL A 200 -9.06 -19.36 4.19
N PHE A 201 -9.30 -19.51 2.89
CA PHE A 201 -10.62 -19.74 2.32
C PHE A 201 -10.62 -21.03 1.52
N ASP A 202 -11.75 -21.71 1.50
CA ASP A 202 -12.04 -22.84 0.61
C ASP A 202 -13.41 -22.62 -0.04
N GLY A 203 -13.46 -22.64 -1.38
CA GLY A 203 -14.68 -22.35 -2.13
C GLY A 203 -15.37 -21.01 -1.79
N GLY A 204 -14.60 -20.00 -1.35
CA GLY A 204 -15.13 -18.70 -0.90
C GLY A 204 -15.62 -18.66 0.54
N LYS A 205 -15.56 -19.78 1.28
CA LYS A 205 -15.87 -19.84 2.71
C LYS A 205 -14.60 -19.66 3.53
N ALA A 206 -14.64 -18.76 4.52
CA ALA A 206 -13.53 -18.58 5.46
C ALA A 206 -13.38 -19.85 6.32
N LEU A 207 -12.21 -20.50 6.23
CA LEU A 207 -11.86 -21.66 7.04
C LEU A 207 -11.12 -21.25 8.32
N ALA A 208 -10.26 -20.24 8.24
CA ALA A 208 -9.49 -19.76 9.38
C ALA A 208 -8.95 -18.34 9.18
N LEU A 209 -8.81 -17.60 10.28
CA LEU A 209 -8.09 -16.32 10.34
C LEU A 209 -7.00 -16.42 11.41
N TYR A 210 -5.75 -16.43 10.98
CA TYR A 210 -4.59 -16.47 11.85
C TYR A 210 -3.96 -15.08 11.98
N HIS A 211 -3.56 -14.70 13.20
CA HIS A 211 -2.95 -13.40 13.49
C HIS A 211 -1.56 -13.56 14.11
N SER A 212 -0.64 -12.64 13.79
CA SER A 212 0.66 -12.54 14.47
C SER A 212 0.56 -11.88 15.87
N LYS A 213 -0.51 -11.10 16.15
CA LYS A 213 -0.84 -10.50 17.45
C LYS A 213 -2.36 -10.19 17.49
N ARG A 214 -3.07 -10.45 18.61
CA ARG A 214 -4.51 -10.17 18.73
C ARG A 214 -4.77 -8.68 18.98
N LEU A 215 -5.54 -8.04 18.12
CA LEU A 215 -6.21 -6.76 18.35
C LEU A 215 -7.66 -6.90 17.88
N ALA A 216 -8.62 -6.33 18.61
CA ALA A 216 -10.01 -6.32 18.20
C ALA A 216 -10.19 -5.42 16.96
N ALA A 217 -10.87 -5.92 15.92
CA ALA A 217 -11.09 -5.18 14.68
C ALA A 217 -12.41 -4.37 14.72
N PRO A 218 -12.46 -3.16 14.15
CA PRO A 218 -13.70 -2.46 13.87
C PRO A 218 -14.55 -3.25 12.86
N GLY A 219 -15.86 -3.35 13.10
CA GLY A 219 -16.79 -4.17 12.30
C GLY A 219 -17.49 -5.28 13.08
N SER A 220 -17.48 -5.22 14.41
CA SER A 220 -18.12 -6.22 15.24
C SER A 220 -19.53 -5.80 15.66
N GLU A 221 -20.51 -6.70 15.50
CA GLU A 221 -21.95 -6.44 15.62
C GLU A 221 -22.48 -6.36 17.07
N SER A 222 -21.63 -6.50 18.10
CA SER A 222 -22.07 -6.43 19.50
C SER A 222 -21.19 -5.51 20.36
N ILE A 223 -21.85 -4.77 21.26
CA ILE A 223 -21.22 -3.87 22.24
C ILE A 223 -20.86 -4.70 23.47
N HIS A 224 -19.58 -4.73 23.82
CA HIS A 224 -19.02 -5.43 24.97
C HIS A 224 -18.53 -4.42 26.02
N HIS A 225 -18.84 -4.68 27.29
CA HIS A 225 -18.30 -3.90 28.40
C HIS A 225 -16.87 -4.31 28.71
N VAL A 226 -15.94 -3.34 28.76
CA VAL A 226 -14.54 -3.59 29.13
C VAL A 226 -14.41 -4.02 30.60
N ILE A 227 -15.28 -3.47 31.46
CA ILE A 227 -15.47 -3.92 32.84
C ILE A 227 -16.83 -4.59 32.91
N PRO A 228 -16.97 -5.86 33.36
CA PRO A 228 -18.25 -6.55 33.37
C PRO A 228 -19.36 -5.71 33.98
N TYR A 229 -20.55 -5.68 33.36
CA TYR A 229 -21.68 -4.88 33.83
C TYR A 229 -22.02 -5.13 35.31
N ALA A 230 -21.89 -6.38 35.76
CA ALA A 230 -22.07 -6.77 37.16
C ALA A 230 -21.09 -6.09 38.15
N GLN A 231 -19.92 -5.65 37.67
CA GLN A 231 -18.89 -4.96 38.47
C GLN A 231 -18.98 -3.43 38.33
N SER A 232 -19.48 -2.94 37.19
CA SER A 232 -19.72 -1.51 36.97
C SER A 232 -20.95 -1.32 36.09
N PRO A 233 -22.10 -0.91 36.64
CA PRO A 233 -23.33 -0.72 35.87
C PRO A 233 -23.29 0.54 34.97
N SER A 234 -22.14 1.20 34.87
CA SER A 234 -21.92 2.37 34.02
C SER A 234 -21.74 1.96 32.57
N THR A 235 -22.58 2.51 31.69
CA THR A 235 -22.49 2.31 30.23
C THR A 235 -21.86 3.54 29.57
N ASP A 236 -20.66 3.89 30.03
CA ASP A 236 -19.84 4.95 29.44
C ASP A 236 -19.22 4.44 28.13
N VAL A 237 -19.39 5.19 27.03
CA VAL A 237 -18.83 4.87 25.71
C VAL A 237 -17.31 4.61 25.75
N ASN A 238 -16.59 5.25 26.66
CA ASN A 238 -15.15 5.06 26.84
C ASN A 238 -14.79 3.71 27.52
N ARG A 239 -15.78 3.03 28.10
CA ARG A 239 -15.65 1.72 28.75
C ARG A 239 -16.32 0.60 27.96
N LEU A 240 -16.66 0.88 26.71
CA LEU A 240 -17.22 -0.09 25.78
C LEU A 240 -16.21 -0.43 24.68
N THR A 241 -16.41 -1.58 24.07
CA THR A 241 -15.65 -2.04 22.91
C THR A 241 -16.53 -2.88 22.01
N PHE A 242 -16.19 -2.93 20.72
CA PHE A 242 -16.88 -3.79 19.78
C PHE A 242 -16.30 -5.21 19.88
N ALA A 243 -17.17 -6.20 20.04
CA ALA A 243 -16.81 -7.61 20.02
C ALA A 243 -17.69 -8.36 19.01
N CYS A 244 -17.13 -9.30 18.26
CA CYS A 244 -17.93 -10.08 17.32
C CYS A 244 -18.64 -11.22 18.07
N GLY A 245 -19.67 -11.82 17.46
CA GLY A 245 -20.43 -12.91 18.09
C GLY A 245 -19.57 -14.10 18.57
N GLY A 246 -18.39 -14.32 17.98
CA GLY A 246 -17.42 -15.33 18.43
C GLY A 246 -16.53 -14.89 19.60
N HIS A 247 -16.21 -13.59 19.71
CA HIS A 247 -15.35 -13.06 20.77
C HIS A 247 -16.14 -12.64 22.01
N HIS A 248 -17.38 -12.17 21.87
CA HIS A 248 -18.23 -11.75 22.99
C HIS A 248 -18.39 -12.85 24.08
N PRO A 249 -18.61 -14.13 23.73
CA PRO A 249 -18.75 -15.21 24.71
C PRO A 249 -17.43 -15.64 25.38
N LEU A 250 -16.27 -15.11 24.97
CA LEU A 250 -14.99 -15.45 25.61
C LEU A 250 -14.87 -14.84 27.00
N ALA A 251 -15.54 -13.72 27.26
CA ALA A 251 -15.56 -13.10 28.58
C ALA A 251 -16.18 -14.04 29.64
N ASP A 252 -17.25 -14.75 29.27
CA ASP A 252 -17.88 -15.76 30.12
C ASP A 252 -17.02 -17.03 30.28
N LYS A 253 -15.99 -17.17 29.43
CA LYS A 253 -15.02 -18.28 29.45
C LYS A 253 -13.69 -17.88 30.10
N GLY A 254 -13.72 -16.87 30.98
CA GLY A 254 -12.60 -16.46 31.82
C GLY A 254 -11.63 -15.48 31.16
N TRP A 255 -11.91 -14.99 29.94
CA TRP A 255 -11.13 -13.90 29.37
C TRP A 255 -11.55 -12.56 29.98
N SER A 256 -10.58 -11.68 30.24
CA SER A 256 -10.81 -10.30 30.67
C SER A 256 -10.39 -9.33 29.57
N THR A 257 -10.96 -8.12 29.59
CA THR A 257 -10.62 -7.08 28.63
C THR A 257 -10.08 -5.83 29.33
N ARG A 258 -9.20 -5.08 28.66
CA ARG A 258 -8.72 -3.77 29.14
C ARG A 258 -8.52 -2.79 27.99
N LYS A 259 -8.60 -1.49 28.26
CA LYS A 259 -8.18 -0.44 27.33
C LYS A 259 -6.70 -0.10 27.57
N ASN A 260 -5.89 -0.02 26.52
CA ASN A 260 -4.50 0.41 26.63
C ASN A 260 -4.37 1.94 26.48
N THR A 261 -3.14 2.46 26.58
CA THR A 261 -2.82 3.89 26.48
C THR A 261 -3.13 4.51 25.11
N HIS A 262 -3.38 3.68 24.10
CA HIS A 262 -3.74 4.09 22.73
C HIS A 262 -5.24 4.01 22.46
N GLY A 263 -6.06 3.60 23.44
CA GLY A 263 -7.51 3.46 23.29
C GLY A 263 -7.97 2.12 22.69
N ASP A 264 -7.04 1.21 22.39
CA ASP A 264 -7.34 -0.12 21.87
C ASP A 264 -7.80 -1.06 23.00
N THR A 265 -8.66 -2.02 22.67
CA THR A 265 -9.09 -3.07 23.60
C THR A 265 -8.23 -4.31 23.46
N GLU A 266 -7.61 -4.71 24.57
CA GLU A 266 -6.81 -5.92 24.72
C GLU A 266 -7.62 -7.00 25.46
N TRP A 267 -7.52 -8.25 25.00
CA TRP A 267 -8.17 -9.42 25.61
C TRP A 267 -7.10 -10.31 26.27
N THR A 268 -7.27 -10.59 27.56
CA THR A 268 -6.34 -11.36 28.40
C THR A 268 -7.00 -12.65 28.86
N PRO A 269 -6.41 -13.84 28.63
CA PRO A 269 -6.98 -15.12 29.07
C PRO A 269 -6.93 -15.30 30.60
N HIS A 270 -7.76 -16.19 31.15
CA HIS A 270 -7.73 -16.55 32.58
C HIS A 270 -6.37 -17.18 32.96
N PRO A 271 -5.79 -16.90 34.15
CA PRO A 271 -4.51 -17.47 34.56
C PRO A 271 -4.46 -19.01 34.59
N THR A 272 -5.59 -19.72 34.76
CA THR A 272 -5.64 -21.19 34.62
C THR A 272 -5.86 -21.70 33.18
N SER A 273 -6.17 -20.81 32.23
CA SER A 273 -6.19 -21.14 30.79
C SER A 273 -4.79 -21.08 30.15
N THR A 274 -3.81 -20.53 30.86
CA THR A 274 -2.39 -20.84 30.68
C THR A 274 -2.08 -22.18 31.30
N ARG A 275 -2.24 -23.26 30.53
CA ARG A 275 -1.53 -24.50 30.83
C ARG A 275 -0.04 -24.19 30.66
N LEU A 276 0.64 -23.98 31.78
CA LEU A 276 2.03 -23.51 31.90
C LEU A 276 3.07 -24.53 31.40
N ASP A 277 2.61 -25.65 30.83
CA ASP A 277 3.44 -26.77 30.38
C ASP A 277 3.55 -26.83 28.84
N GLN A 278 2.80 -25.99 28.12
CA GLN A 278 2.97 -25.84 26.68
C GLN A 278 3.83 -24.62 26.41
N ARG A 279 5.12 -24.87 26.17
CA ARG A 279 5.96 -23.93 25.42
C ARG A 279 5.17 -23.49 24.18
N PRO A 280 5.22 -22.21 23.77
CA PRO A 280 4.64 -21.80 22.50
C PRO A 280 5.15 -22.75 21.43
N THR A 281 4.23 -23.45 20.75
CA THR A 281 4.57 -24.43 19.73
C THR A 281 5.28 -23.68 18.61
N ARG A 282 6.61 -23.66 18.65
CA ARG A 282 7.44 -23.33 17.50
C ARG A 282 7.21 -24.45 16.50
N THR A 283 6.43 -24.18 15.47
CA THR A 283 6.34 -25.05 14.30
C THR A 283 7.72 -25.15 13.66
N ASN A 284 8.24 -26.37 13.66
CA ASN A 284 9.55 -26.79 13.17
C ASN A 284 9.63 -26.91 11.64
N MET A 285 8.79 -26.16 10.90
CA MET A 285 8.75 -26.15 9.43
C MET A 285 9.91 -25.39 8.75
N HIS A 286 10.91 -24.93 9.50
CA HIS A 286 12.05 -24.17 8.96
C HIS A 286 13.43 -24.85 9.13
N HIS A 287 13.47 -26.18 9.25
CA HIS A 287 14.71 -26.98 9.27
C HIS A 287 14.67 -28.07 8.18
N PRO A 288 15.04 -27.74 6.92
CA PRO A 288 14.97 -28.67 5.79
C PRO A 288 15.88 -29.91 5.94
N GLU A 289 16.93 -29.83 6.76
CA GLU A 289 17.81 -30.97 7.08
C GLU A 289 17.11 -32.11 7.85
N LYS A 290 15.96 -31.85 8.49
CA LYS A 290 15.18 -32.87 9.22
C LYS A 290 14.20 -33.65 8.34
N LEU A 291 14.05 -33.28 7.06
CA LEU A 291 13.21 -33.95 6.08
C LEU A 291 14.01 -34.84 5.11
N LEU A 292 15.34 -34.92 5.29
CA LEU A 292 16.25 -35.66 4.41
C LEU A 292 16.87 -36.91 5.06
N HIS A 293 16.50 -37.21 6.31
CA HIS A 293 16.79 -38.53 6.89
C HIS A 293 15.58 -39.41 6.61
N ALA A 294 15.73 -40.34 5.66
CA ALA A 294 14.81 -41.46 5.53
C ALA A 294 14.93 -42.31 6.81
N ASP A 295 13.79 -42.71 7.33
CA ASP A 295 13.69 -43.64 8.46
C ASP A 295 14.50 -44.90 8.14
N GLU A 296 15.59 -45.11 8.89
CA GLU A 296 16.10 -46.46 9.12
C GLU A 296 15.56 -46.90 10.48
N ASP A 297 14.84 -48.03 10.42
CA ASP A 297 14.60 -49.00 11.48
C ASP A 297 13.26 -48.91 12.24
N ASP A 298 12.19 -49.33 11.56
CA ASP A 298 11.26 -50.30 12.15
C ASP A 298 11.83 -51.71 11.91
N GLU A 299 12.48 -52.33 12.92
CA GLU A 299 12.41 -53.78 13.20
C GLU A 299 13.29 -54.18 14.41
N HIS A 300 12.66 -54.60 15.51
CA HIS A 300 12.80 -55.95 16.11
C HIS A 300 12.25 -56.00 17.55
N ASP A 301 11.10 -56.66 17.64
CA ASP A 301 10.79 -57.84 18.47
C ASP A 301 11.02 -57.87 20.00
N THR A 302 10.02 -58.45 20.66
CA THR A 302 9.87 -58.91 22.06
C THR A 302 9.43 -57.94 23.17
#